data_AF-A0A535MSV3-F1
#
_entry.id   AF-A0A535MSV3-F1
#
_cell.length_a   1.000
_cell.length_b   1.000
_cell.length_c   1.000
_cell.angle_alpha   90.00
_cell.angle_beta   90.00
_cell.angle_gamma   90.00
#
_symmetry.space_group_name_H-M   'P 1'
#
loop_
_entity.id
_entity.type
_entity.pdbx_description
1 polymer ?
#
loop_
_entity_poly.entity_id
_entity_poly.type
_entity_poly.pdbx_seq_one_letter_code
_entity_poly.pdbx_strand_id
1 'polypeptide(L)'
;MPGKLRASGSDADIKLASQAEQGMRMIVREPVRLRGPDRPMLDRTREEVRALHARAFAWDPPELGTGEQLSTTRIRQYVRRWINEWDLKRLYPEYTPDTVVAELPVDYTERPELETPGDAAAGGDETV
;
A
#
# COMPACT_ATOMS: atom_id res chain seq x y z
N MET A 1 2.80 -20.19 -7.04
CA MET A 1 1.71 -20.97 -7.67
C MET A 1 1.75 -22.41 -7.14
N PRO A 2 0.70 -22.94 -6.48
CA PRO A 2 0.71 -24.26 -5.83
C PRO A 2 1.06 -25.44 -6.74
N GLY A 3 0.84 -25.30 -8.06
CA GLY A 3 1.28 -26.29 -9.05
C GLY A 3 2.79 -26.55 -9.01
N LYS A 4 3.62 -25.54 -8.69
CA LYS A 4 5.07 -25.71 -8.52
C LYS A 4 5.44 -26.43 -7.22
N LEU A 5 4.64 -26.26 -6.15
CA LEU A 5 4.83 -26.92 -4.86
C LEU A 5 4.42 -28.40 -4.91
N ARG A 6 3.38 -28.76 -5.66
CA ARG A 6 3.10 -30.19 -5.90
C ARG A 6 4.19 -30.87 -6.73
N ALA A 7 4.85 -30.13 -7.61
CA ALA A 7 5.89 -30.66 -8.49
C ALA A 7 7.21 -30.96 -7.77
N SER A 8 7.51 -30.34 -6.60
CA SER A 8 8.70 -30.69 -5.82
C SER A 8 8.58 -32.03 -5.09
N GLY A 9 7.37 -32.61 -5.00
CA GLY A 9 7.13 -34.01 -4.63
C GLY A 9 7.33 -34.37 -3.16
N SER A 10 7.83 -33.45 -2.32
CA SER A 10 7.95 -33.68 -0.88
C SER A 10 6.58 -33.69 -0.21
N ASP A 11 6.36 -34.58 0.76
CA ASP A 11 5.11 -34.67 1.52
C ASP A 11 4.74 -33.34 2.22
N ALA A 12 5.76 -32.57 2.62
CA ALA A 12 5.57 -31.26 3.21
C ALA A 12 5.02 -30.26 2.17
N ASP A 13 5.54 -30.31 0.94
CA ASP A 13 5.14 -29.40 -0.14
C ASP A 13 3.75 -29.74 -0.69
N ILE A 14 3.39 -31.02 -0.73
CA ILE A 14 2.05 -31.48 -1.10
C ILE A 14 1.01 -31.01 -0.07
N LYS A 15 1.33 -31.11 1.23
CA LYS A 15 0.46 -30.59 2.31
C LYS A 15 0.31 -29.08 2.22
N LEU A 16 1.41 -28.36 2.00
CA LEU A 16 1.39 -26.91 1.85
C LEU A 16 0.57 -26.46 0.62
N ALA A 17 0.72 -27.15 -0.51
CA ALA A 17 -0.06 -26.88 -1.72
C ALA A 17 -1.57 -27.09 -1.48
N SER A 18 -1.94 -28.16 -0.77
CA SER A 18 -3.33 -28.44 -0.40
C SER A 18 -3.91 -27.35 0.51
N GLN A 19 -3.16 -26.92 1.54
CA GLN A 19 -3.56 -25.84 2.44
C GLN A 19 -3.72 -24.51 1.71
N ALA A 20 -2.79 -24.18 0.80
CA ALA A 20 -2.88 -22.97 -0.02
C ALA A 20 -4.13 -22.96 -0.91
N GLU A 21 -4.45 -24.07 -1.56
CA GLU A 21 -5.65 -24.20 -2.39
C GLU A 21 -6.95 -24.12 -1.59
N GLN A 22 -6.95 -24.67 -0.38
CA GLN A 22 -8.09 -24.60 0.52
C GLN A 22 -8.29 -23.16 1.00
N GLY A 23 -7.22 -22.46 1.39
CA GLY A 23 -7.25 -21.04 1.75
C GLY A 23 -7.74 -20.15 0.60
N MET A 24 -7.25 -20.37 -0.62
CA MET A 24 -7.72 -19.63 -1.80
C MET A 24 -9.22 -19.87 -2.07
N ARG A 25 -9.70 -21.11 -1.94
CA ARG A 25 -11.13 -21.43 -2.07
C ARG A 25 -11.98 -20.75 -0.99
N MET A 26 -11.49 -20.68 0.25
CA MET A 26 -12.18 -19.98 1.34
C MET A 26 -12.31 -18.48 1.06
N ILE A 27 -11.22 -17.83 0.62
CA ILE A 27 -11.23 -16.40 0.27
C ILE A 27 -12.25 -16.10 -0.85
N VAL A 28 -12.38 -17.00 -1.83
CA VAL A 28 -13.33 -16.84 -2.95
C VAL A 28 -14.78 -17.10 -2.52
N ARG A 29 -15.03 -18.11 -1.68
CA ARG A 29 -16.40 -18.51 -1.27
C ARG A 29 -16.98 -17.60 -0.18
N GLU A 30 -16.16 -17.17 0.77
CA GLU A 30 -16.56 -16.38 1.93
C GLU A 30 -15.66 -15.14 2.08
N PRO A 31 -15.66 -14.23 1.09
CA PRO A 31 -14.84 -13.03 1.17
C PRO A 31 -15.34 -12.12 2.30
N VAL A 32 -14.49 -11.89 3.30
CA VAL A 32 -14.72 -10.81 4.28
C VAL A 32 -14.59 -9.48 3.54
N ARG A 33 -15.71 -8.80 3.31
CA ARG A 33 -15.70 -7.48 2.67
C ARG A 33 -15.17 -6.44 3.64
N LEU A 34 -13.96 -5.95 3.36
CA LEU A 34 -13.45 -4.76 4.01
C LEU A 34 -14.32 -3.58 3.62
N ARG A 35 -14.87 -2.89 4.62
CA ARG A 35 -15.58 -1.64 4.40
C ARG A 35 -14.56 -0.52 4.20
N GLY A 36 -14.84 0.36 3.25
CA GLY A 36 -14.12 1.62 3.14
C GLY A 36 -14.25 2.43 4.43
N PRO A 37 -13.31 3.34 4.71
CA PRO A 37 -13.39 4.18 5.88
C PRO A 37 -14.62 5.09 5.81
N ASP A 38 -15.39 5.14 6.89
CA ASP A 38 -16.52 6.05 7.00
C ASP A 38 -16.08 7.45 7.42
N ARG A 39 -16.99 8.42 7.29
CA ARG A 39 -16.72 9.82 7.64
C ARG A 39 -16.26 9.98 9.10
N PRO A 40 -16.95 9.39 10.10
CA PRO A 40 -16.51 9.51 11.50
C PRO A 40 -15.12 8.91 11.77
N MET A 41 -14.77 7.81 11.11
CA MET A 41 -13.42 7.23 11.20
C MET A 41 -12.38 8.17 10.59
N LEU A 42 -12.66 8.74 9.41
CA LEU A 42 -11.75 9.68 8.76
C LEU A 42 -11.50 10.92 9.62
N ASP A 43 -12.56 11.51 10.19
CA ASP A 43 -12.44 12.70 11.01
C ASP A 43 -11.62 12.40 12.29
N ARG A 44 -11.91 11.29 12.99
CA ARG A 44 -11.11 10.86 14.15
C ARG A 44 -9.64 10.61 13.79
N THR A 45 -9.40 9.88 12.70
CA THR A 45 -8.04 9.59 12.23
C THR A 45 -7.30 10.89 11.89
N ARG A 46 -7.98 11.86 11.25
CA ARG A 46 -7.38 13.14 10.91
C ARG A 46 -6.93 13.91 12.15
N GLU A 47 -7.78 13.99 13.17
CA GLU A 47 -7.42 14.69 14.42
C GLU A 47 -6.27 13.98 15.17
N GLU A 48 -6.25 12.65 15.18
CA GLU A 48 -5.13 11.91 15.76
C GLU A 48 -3.81 12.18 15.02
N VAL A 49 -3.82 12.18 13.69
CA VAL A 49 -2.63 12.50 12.87
C VAL A 49 -2.25 13.96 13.05
N ARG A 50 -3.21 14.90 13.11
CA ARG A 50 -2.97 16.33 13.38
C ARG A 50 -2.25 16.52 14.70
N ALA A 51 -2.74 15.89 15.78
CA ALA A 51 -2.11 15.96 17.09
C ALA A 51 -0.71 15.36 17.10
N LEU A 52 -0.47 14.27 16.36
CA LEU A 52 0.87 13.70 16.21
C LEU A 52 1.81 14.64 15.47
N HIS A 53 1.37 15.21 14.34
CA HIS A 53 2.15 16.17 13.55
C HIS A 53 2.49 17.41 14.37
N ALA A 54 1.51 17.93 15.13
CA ALA A 54 1.70 19.08 16.00
C ALA A 54 2.81 18.86 17.04
N ARG A 55 2.81 17.69 17.69
CA ARG A 55 3.85 17.30 18.66
C ARG A 55 5.21 17.09 18.00
N ALA A 56 5.23 16.49 16.81
CA ALA A 56 6.48 16.19 16.11
C ALA A 56 7.22 17.46 15.67
N PHE A 57 6.49 18.52 15.31
CA PHE A 57 7.06 19.76 14.77
C PHE A 57 6.91 20.98 15.66
N ALA A 58 6.33 20.83 16.86
CA ALA A 58 6.01 21.95 17.76
C ALA A 58 5.30 23.11 17.05
N TRP A 59 4.40 22.76 16.13
CA TRP A 59 3.68 23.69 15.26
C TRP A 59 2.20 23.31 15.27
N ASP A 60 1.29 24.28 15.28
CA ASP A 60 -0.16 24.00 15.27
C ASP A 60 -0.66 23.86 13.83
N PRO A 61 -0.96 22.63 13.35
CA PRO A 61 -1.38 22.44 11.98
C PRO A 61 -2.79 22.98 11.80
N PRO A 62 -3.07 23.82 10.78
CA PRO A 62 -4.41 24.36 10.58
C PRO A 62 -5.39 23.28 10.18
N GLU A 63 -6.68 23.54 10.40
CA GLU A 63 -7.73 22.68 9.89
C GLU A 63 -7.65 22.58 8.37
N LEU A 64 -7.67 21.34 7.88
CA LEU A 64 -7.76 21.07 6.46
C LEU A 64 -9.22 20.95 6.06
N GLY A 65 -9.56 21.52 4.91
CA GLY A 65 -10.90 21.38 4.34
C GLY A 65 -11.31 19.93 4.19
N THR A 66 -12.62 19.71 4.14
CA THR A 66 -13.28 18.46 3.76
C THR A 66 -12.91 18.12 2.33
N GLY A 67 -11.71 17.60 2.10
CA GLY A 67 -11.25 17.18 0.78
C GLY A 67 -12.18 16.13 0.16
N GLU A 68 -12.17 16.05 -1.16
CA GLU A 68 -12.98 15.11 -1.94
C GLU A 68 -12.85 13.68 -1.39
N GLN A 69 -14.00 13.06 -1.12
CA GLN A 69 -14.08 11.66 -0.73
C GLN A 69 -13.89 10.79 -1.96
N LEU A 70 -12.64 10.41 -2.22
CA LEU A 70 -12.33 9.50 -3.31
C LEU A 70 -12.81 8.10 -2.90
N SER A 71 -13.85 7.62 -3.57
CA SER A 71 -14.63 6.40 -3.26
C SER A 71 -13.83 5.10 -3.23
N THR A 72 -12.62 5.09 -3.79
CA THR A 72 -11.72 3.92 -3.88
C THR A 72 -10.49 4.02 -2.96
N THR A 73 -10.43 5.06 -2.14
CA THR A 73 -9.18 5.46 -1.49
C THR A 73 -8.94 4.74 -0.16
N ARG A 74 -7.83 4.01 -0.10
CA ARG A 74 -7.33 3.38 1.13
C ARG A 74 -6.91 4.48 2.13
N ILE A 75 -7.21 4.32 3.43
CA ILE A 75 -6.83 5.24 4.54
C ILE A 75 -5.45 5.91 4.37
N ARG A 76 -4.46 5.14 3.92
CA ARG A 76 -3.07 5.62 3.69
C ARG A 76 -3.00 6.87 2.81
N GLN A 77 -3.82 6.99 1.78
CA GLN A 77 -3.79 8.14 0.88
C GLN A 77 -4.34 9.40 1.57
N TYR A 78 -5.39 9.28 2.38
CA TYR A 78 -5.89 10.38 3.21
C TYR A 78 -4.79 10.88 4.16
N VAL A 79 -4.14 9.96 4.86
CA VAL A 79 -3.04 10.29 5.79
C VAL A 79 -1.88 10.98 5.06
N ARG A 80 -1.45 10.45 3.91
CA ARG A 80 -0.39 11.07 3.09
C ARG A 80 -0.76 12.47 2.64
N ARG A 81 -2.00 12.67 2.16
CA ARG A 81 -2.48 13.99 1.76
C ARG A 81 -2.41 14.99 2.90
N TRP A 82 -2.92 14.65 4.09
CA TRP A 82 -2.91 15.56 5.23
C TRP A 82 -1.51 15.94 5.66
N ILE A 83 -0.60 14.96 5.77
CA ILE A 83 0.80 15.21 6.12
C ILE A 83 1.46 16.11 5.07
N ASN A 84 1.28 15.81 3.78
CA ASN A 84 1.86 16.62 2.71
C ASN A 84 1.34 18.06 2.74
N GLU A 85 0.03 18.26 2.94
CA GLU A 85 -0.56 19.60 2.99
C GLU A 85 -0.08 20.39 4.20
N TRP A 86 0.01 19.75 5.37
CA TRP A 86 0.58 20.38 6.57
C TRP A 86 2.06 20.69 6.42
N ASP A 87 2.84 19.79 5.84
CA ASP A 87 4.27 20.03 5.59
C ASP A 87 4.48 21.18 4.62
N LEU A 88 3.68 21.27 3.55
CA LEU A 88 3.74 22.39 2.62
C LEU A 88 3.38 23.70 3.29
N LYS A 89 2.32 23.76 4.09
CA LYS A 89 1.95 24.97 4.85
C LYS A 89 3.00 25.37 5.89
N ARG A 90 3.64 24.38 6.52
CA ARG A 90 4.70 24.61 7.52
C ARG A 90 6.00 25.12 6.89
N LEU A 91 6.41 24.53 5.76
CA LEU A 91 7.65 24.85 5.08
C LEU A 91 7.53 26.08 4.15
N TYR A 92 6.34 26.31 3.59
CA TYR A 92 6.05 27.37 2.63
C TYR A 92 4.73 28.08 2.99
N PRO A 93 4.72 28.97 3.99
CA PRO A 93 3.49 29.60 4.50
C PRO A 93 2.68 30.40 3.46
N GLU A 94 3.36 31.00 2.48
CA GLU A 94 2.73 31.77 1.39
C GLU A 94 2.16 30.89 0.26
N TYR A 95 2.46 29.58 0.28
CA TYR A 95 2.05 28.65 -0.75
C TYR A 95 0.68 28.05 -0.40
N THR A 96 -0.27 28.14 -1.32
CA THR A 96 -1.56 27.45 -1.21
C THR A 96 -1.46 26.11 -1.94
N PRO A 97 -1.45 24.97 -1.23
CA PRO A 97 -1.29 23.66 -1.87
C PRO A 97 -2.53 23.28 -2.67
N ASP A 98 -2.34 22.94 -3.95
CA ASP A 98 -3.35 22.24 -4.75
C ASP A 98 -2.94 20.78 -4.91
N THR A 99 -3.66 19.88 -4.25
CA THR A 99 -3.32 18.44 -4.25
C THR A 99 -4.18 17.70 -5.27
N VAL A 100 -3.55 17.24 -6.34
CA VAL A 100 -4.19 16.45 -7.40
C VAL A 100 -3.89 14.96 -7.19
N VAL A 101 -4.92 14.12 -7.33
CA VAL A 101 -4.77 12.66 -7.39
C VAL A 101 -4.88 12.24 -8.85
N ALA A 102 -3.80 11.64 -9.38
CA ALA A 102 -3.77 11.07 -10.73
C ALA A 102 -3.56 9.56 -10.66
N GLU A 103 -4.19 8.82 -11.56
CA GLU A 103 -3.91 7.41 -11.73
C GLU A 103 -2.52 7.23 -12.36
N LEU A 104 -1.67 6.44 -11.72
CA LEU A 104 -0.41 5.98 -12.30
C LEU A 104 -0.60 4.53 -12.76
N PRO A 105 -0.79 4.27 -14.06
CA PRO A 105 -0.88 2.91 -14.56
C PRO A 105 0.47 2.21 -14.32
N VAL A 106 0.45 1.15 -13.50
CA VAL A 106 1.63 0.31 -13.30
C VAL A 106 1.55 -0.84 -14.28
N ASP A 107 2.40 -0.76 -15.31
CA ASP A 107 2.59 -1.81 -16.29
C ASP A 107 3.64 -2.79 -15.77
N TYR A 108 3.21 -4.02 -15.47
CA TYR A 108 4.07 -5.12 -15.03
C TYR A 108 4.52 -6.02 -16.18
N THR A 109 4.29 -5.61 -17.42
CA THR A 109 4.81 -6.34 -18.59
C THR A 109 6.33 -6.32 -18.54
N GLU A 110 6.94 -7.48 -18.73
CA GLU A 110 8.39 -7.61 -18.81
C GLU A 110 8.92 -6.76 -19.96
N ARG A 111 9.93 -5.93 -19.67
CA ARG A 111 10.58 -5.04 -20.63
C ARG A 111 11.97 -5.59 -20.91
N PRO A 112 12.14 -6.42 -21.96
CA PRO A 112 13.41 -7.08 -22.24
C PRO A 112 14.57 -6.11 -22.45
N GLU A 113 14.29 -4.86 -22.85
CA GLU A 113 15.27 -3.78 -22.95
C GLU A 113 15.83 -3.29 -21.61
N LEU A 114 15.21 -3.64 -20.48
CA LEU A 114 15.66 -3.31 -19.12
C LEU A 114 16.42 -4.46 -18.45
N GLU A 115 16.47 -5.64 -19.08
CA GLU A 115 17.23 -6.77 -18.56
C GLU A 115 18.74 -6.49 -18.68
N THR A 116 19.39 -6.28 -17.53
CA THR A 116 20.85 -6.18 -17.46
C THR A 116 21.40 -7.59 -17.22
N PRO A 117 22.45 -8.03 -17.93
CA PRO A 117 22.98 -9.41 -17.86
C PRO A 117 23.49 -9.89 -16.48
N GLY A 118 23.41 -9.07 -15.42
CA GLY A 118 23.85 -9.40 -14.07
C GLY A 118 22.84 -10.19 -13.23
N ASP A 119 21.56 -10.21 -13.57
CA ASP A 119 20.52 -10.88 -12.75
C ASP A 119 20.48 -12.41 -12.90
N ALA A 120 21.13 -12.96 -13.92
CA ALA A 120 21.17 -14.41 -14.15
C ALA A 120 22.28 -15.14 -13.34
N ALA A 121 23.22 -14.41 -12.73
CA ALA A 121 24.44 -15.01 -12.16
C ALA A 121 24.41 -15.24 -10.64
N ALA A 122 23.40 -14.77 -9.91
CA ALA A 122 23.34 -14.89 -8.45
C ALA A 122 22.56 -16.13 -7.96
N GLY A 123 22.50 -17.20 -8.76
CA GLY A 123 21.65 -18.37 -8.51
C GLY A 123 22.33 -19.73 -8.63
N GLY A 124 23.65 -19.82 -8.59
CA GLY A 124 24.32 -21.11 -8.65
C GLY A 124 25.83 -21.05 -8.54
N ASP A 125 26.34 -20.92 -7.31
CA ASP A 125 27.61 -21.56 -6.93
C ASP A 125 27.61 -21.86 -5.43
N GLU A 126 27.13 -23.06 -5.09
CA GLU A 126 27.49 -23.71 -3.83
C GLU A 126 27.43 -25.22 -4.02
N THR A 127 28.52 -25.82 -4.48
CA THR A 127 28.93 -27.16 -4.02
C THR A 127 30.45 -27.30 -4.07
N VAL A 128 30.98 -27.66 -2.90
CA VAL A 128 32.32 -28.07 -2.47
C VAL A 128 33.08 -28.96 -3.44
#